data_AF-A0A377ZDK5-F1
#
_entry.id   AF-A0A377ZDK5-F1
#
_cell.length_a   1.000
_cell.length_b   1.000
_cell.length_c   1.000
_cell.angle_alpha   90.00
_cell.angle_beta   90.00
_cell.angle_gamma   90.00
#
_symmetry.space_group_name_H-M   'P 1'
#
loop_
_entity.id
_entity.type
_entity.pdbx_description
1 polymer ?
#
loop_
_entity_poly.entity_id
_entity_poly.type
_entity_poly.pdbx_seq_one_letter_code
_entity_poly.pdbx_strand_id
1 'polypeptide(L)' 'MLQPVVRVGEWLVTPSVNQISRKGRQLTLEPRLIDLLVFFARHPGEVLSRDELIEKRLDPERCDQPRRHAEYF' A
#
# COMPACT_ATOMS: atom_id res chain seq x y z
N MET A 1 -11.41 -10.43 -6.54
CA MET A 1 -10.42 -11.38 -6.00
C MET A 1 -9.86 -10.79 -4.71
N LEU A 2 -9.96 -11.49 -3.58
CA LEU A 2 -9.32 -11.05 -2.33
C LEU A 2 -7.81 -11.18 -2.52
N GLN A 3 -7.07 -10.08 -2.38
CA GLN A 3 -5.61 -10.14 -2.42
C GLN A 3 -5.10 -10.79 -1.13
N PRO A 4 -4.12 -11.71 -1.20
CA PRO A 4 -3.61 -12.40 -0.02
C PRO A 4 -2.85 -11.45 0.91
N VAL A 5 -2.78 -11.82 2.19
CA VAL A 5 -1.90 -11.15 3.15
C VAL A 5 -0.45 -11.39 2.74
N VAL A 6 0.35 -10.32 2.68
CA VAL A 6 1.77 -10.39 2.29
C VAL A 6 2.67 -9.88 3.41
N ARG A 7 3.93 -10.30 3.42
CA ARG A 7 4.90 -9.90 4.44
C ARG A 7 5.99 -9.01 3.83
N VAL A 8 6.26 -7.88 4.48
CA VAL A 8 7.34 -6.95 4.12
C VAL A 8 8.19 -6.70 5.36
N GLY A 9 9.37 -7.32 5.41
CA GLY A 9 10.20 -7.32 6.62
C GLY A 9 9.45 -7.89 7.82
N GLU A 10 9.30 -7.09 8.89
CA GLU A 10 8.52 -7.47 10.09
C GLU A 10 7.01 -7.19 9.98
N TRP A 11 6.55 -6.54 8.91
CA TRP A 11 5.17 -6.11 8.76
C TRP A 11 4.33 -7.13 7.99
N LEU A 12 3.13 -7.41 8.48
CA LEU A 12 2.08 -8.11 7.75
C LEU A 12 1.16 -7.08 7.10
N VAL A 13 0.93 -7.20 5.80
CA VAL A 13 0.10 -6.29 5.01
C VAL A 13 -1.15 -7.04 4.60
N THR A 14 -2.32 -6.49 4.94
CA THR A 14 -3.65 -7.04 4.62
C THR A 14 -4.34 -6.10 3.62
N PRO A 15 -4.21 -6.35 2.31
CA PRO A 15 -4.64 -5.38 1.31
C PRO A 15 -6.15 -5.21 1.24
N SER A 16 -6.91 -6.26 1.56
CA SER A 16 -8.39 -6.24 1.55
C SER A 16 -9.00 -5.19 2.48
N VAL A 17 -8.29 -4.79 3.53
CA VAL A 17 -8.76 -3.80 4.53
C VAL A 17 -7.81 -2.60 4.66
N ASN A 18 -6.83 -2.48 3.76
CA ASN A 18 -5.82 -1.43 3.78
C ASN A 18 -5.07 -1.28 5.13
N GLN A 19 -4.71 -2.41 5.75
CA GLN A 19 -4.05 -2.39 7.06
C GLN A 19 -2.71 -3.11 7.05
N ILE A 20 -1.81 -2.62 7.91
CA ILE A 20 -0.57 -3.31 8.25
C ILE A 20 -0.54 -3.62 9.74
N SER A 21 0.16 -4.68 10.12
CA SER A 21 0.37 -5.02 11.51
C SER A 21 1.80 -5.49 11.80
N ARG A 22 2.28 -5.19 13.01
CA ARG A 22 3.57 -5.65 13.55
C ARG A 22 3.52 -5.69 15.06
N LYS A 23 3.93 -6.83 15.65
CA LYS A 23 4.06 -7.00 17.11
C LYS A 23 2.83 -6.51 17.90
N GLY A 24 1.63 -6.88 17.43
CA GLY A 24 0.37 -6.50 18.06
C GLY A 24 -0.10 -5.05 17.82
N ARG A 25 0.63 -4.25 17.04
CA ARG A 25 0.19 -2.93 16.57
C ARG A 25 -0.40 -3.04 15.17
N GLN A 26 -1.47 -2.30 14.92
CA GLN A 26 -2.17 -2.25 13.64
C GLN A 26 -2.36 -0.80 13.20
N LEU A 27 -2.14 -0.54 11.92
CA LEU A 27 -2.26 0.78 11.31
C LEU A 27 -3.02 0.65 10.01
N THR A 28 -3.99 1.55 9.80
CA THR A 28 -4.63 1.73 8.49
C THR A 28 -3.77 2.67 7.66
N LEU A 29 -3.49 2.28 6.42
CA LEU A 29 -2.75 3.10 5.47
C LEU A 29 -3.65 3.50 4.30
N GLU A 30 -3.25 4.54 3.59
CA GLU A 30 -3.88 4.85 2.31
C GLU A 30 -3.69 3.67 1.34
N PRO A 31 -4.69 3.34 0.50
CA PRO A 31 -4.60 2.25 -0.47
C PRO A 31 -3.35 2.32 -1.36
N ARG A 32 -2.88 3.54 -1.68
CA ARG A 32 -1.66 3.74 -2.48
C ARG A 32 -0.41 3.16 -1.82
N LEU A 33 -0.26 3.34 -0.51
CA LEU A 33 0.84 2.76 0.24
C LEU A 33 0.71 1.23 0.34
N ILE A 34 -0.51 0.72 0.46
CA ILE A 34 -0.77 -0.71 0.53
C ILE A 34 -0.30 -1.43 -0.73
N ASP A 35 -0.78 -1.05 -1.93
CA ASP A 35 -0.30 -1.77 -3.11
C ASP A 35 1.17 -1.44 -3.49
N LEU A 36 1.79 -0.40 -2.90
CA LEU A 36 3.25 -0.21 -2.99
C LEU A 36 3.98 -1.27 -2.16
N LEU A 37 3.51 -1.54 -0.94
CA LEU A 37 4.04 -2.62 -0.11
C LEU A 37 3.80 -4.00 -0.73
N VAL A 38 2.63 -4.22 -1.35
CA VAL A 38 2.36 -5.45 -2.10
C VAL A 38 3.30 -5.59 -3.30
N PHE A 39 3.59 -4.48 -3.99
CA PHE A 39 4.57 -4.47 -5.07
C PHE A 39 5.96 -4.88 -4.56
N PHE A 40 6.46 -4.26 -3.50
CA PHE A 40 7.74 -4.66 -2.91
C PHE A 40 7.78 -6.12 -2.47
N ALA A 41 6.70 -6.65 -1.90
CA ALA A 41 6.62 -8.06 -1.50
C ALA A 41 6.75 -9.03 -2.69
N ARG A 42 6.40 -8.59 -3.91
CA ARG A 42 6.48 -9.41 -5.14
C ARG A 42 7.85 -9.33 -5.84
N HIS A 43 8.69 -8.35 -5.48
CA HIS A 43 9.99 -8.10 -6.09
C HIS A 43 11.13 -8.17 -5.05
N PRO A 44 11.29 -9.30 -4.32
CA PRO A 44 12.32 -9.41 -3.29
C PRO A 44 13.73 -9.47 -3.89
N GLY A 45 14.64 -8.63 -3.40
CA GLY A 45 16.05 -8.62 -3.84
C GLY A 45 16.29 -7.89 -5.17
N GLU A 46 15.25 -7.34 -5.78
CA GLU A 46 15.36 -6.48 -6.96
C GLU A 46 15.64 -5.03 -6.54
N VAL A 47 16.54 -4.36 -7.27
CA VAL A 47 16.75 -2.92 -7.13
C VAL A 47 15.73 -2.21 -8.01
N LEU A 48 14.71 -1.64 -7.39
CA LEU A 48 13.66 -0.90 -8.07
C LEU A 48 14.04 0.57 -8.19
N SER A 49 14.01 1.10 -9.40
CA SER A 49 14.28 2.50 -9.70
C SER A 49 13.08 3.38 -9.34
N ARG A 50 13.34 4.65 -9.04
CA ARG A 50 12.27 5.62 -8.72
C ARG A 50 11.23 5.72 -9.83
N ASP A 51 11.66 5.70 -11.08
CA ASP A 51 10.78 5.82 -12.24
C ASP A 51 9.85 4.60 -12.37
N GLU A 52 10.34 3.39 -12.09
CA GLU A 52 9.53 2.16 -12.04
C GLU A 52 8.44 2.22 -10.96
N LEU A 53 8.69 2.96 -9.86
CA LEU A 53 7.72 3.15 -8.78
C LEU A 53 6.70 4.25 -9.11
N ILE A 54 7.09 5.28 -9.87
CA ILE A 54 6.22 6.38 -10.28
C ILE A 54 5.32 5.93 -11.44
N GLU A 55 5.88 5.33 -12.48
CA GLU A 55 5.17 4.95 -13.70
C GLU A 55 4.07 3.89 -13.45
N LYS A 56 4.32 2.94 -12.53
CA LYS A 56 3.41 1.84 -12.28
C LYS A 56 2.28 2.16 -11.30
N ARG A 57 2.32 3.32 -10.61
CA ARG A 57 1.45 3.57 -9.45
C ARG A 57 1.08 5.03 -9.17
N LEU A 58 1.90 5.99 -9.59
CA LEU A 58 1.64 7.41 -9.41
C LEU A 58 1.20 8.00 -10.73
N ASP A 59 -0.01 7.62 -11.14
CA ASP A 59 -0.75 8.35 -12.17
C ASP A 59 -0.94 9.80 -11.67
N PRO A 60 -0.36 10.82 -12.33
CA PRO A 60 -0.44 12.21 -11.87
C PRO A 60 -1.89 12.71 -11.81
N GLU A 61 -2.79 12.15 -12.62
CA GLU A 61 -4.21 12.53 -12.68
C GLU A 61 -5.03 12.12 -11.44
N ARG A 62 -4.49 11.24 -10.60
CA ARG A 62 -5.16 10.77 -9.39
C ARG A 62 -4.97 11.70 -8.18
N CYS A 63 -4.14 12.73 -8.26
CA CYS A 63 -3.96 13.69 -7.16
C CYS A 63 -5.13 14.68 -7.01
N ASP A 64 -6.04 14.75 -8.00
CA ASP A 64 -7.16 15.71 -8.05
C ASP A 64 -8.49 15.18 -7.48
N GLN A 65 -8.50 14.05 -6.78
CA GLN A 65 -9.72 13.63 -6.09
C GLN A 65 -9.88 14.35 -4.75
N PRO A 66 -10.91 15.20 -4.58
CA PRO A 66 -11.17 15.86 -3.31
C PRO A 66 -11.39 14.78 -2.25
N ARG A 67 -10.67 14.91 -1.13
CA ARG A 67 -10.85 14.08 0.06
C ARG A 67 -12.33 14.13 0.46
N ARG A 68 -13.13 13.13 0.07
CA ARG A 68 -14.48 12.98 0.60
C ARG A 68 -14.34 12.66 2.07
N HIS A 69 -14.52 13.70 2.88
CA HIS A 69 -15.25 13.72 4.14
C HIS A 69 -15.26 12.38 4.88
N ALA A 70 -14.28 12.20 5.78
CA ALA A 70 -14.48 11.35 6.94
C ALA A 70 -15.23 12.20 7.97
N GLU A 71 -16.56 12.24 7.88
CA GLU A 71 -17.40 12.55 9.03
C GLU A 71 -17.20 11.41 10.03
N TYR A 72 -16.46 11.69 11.09
CA TYR A 72 -16.54 10.92 12.32
C TYR A 72 -17.82 11.37 13.02
N PHE A 73 -18.84 10.50 13.02
CA PHE A 73 -19.82 10.44 14.10
C PHE A 73 -19.19 9.75 15.31
#